data_AF-A0A6L9ZUM9-F1
#
_entry.id   AF-A0A6L9ZUM9-F1
#
_cell.length_a   1.000
_cell.length_b   1.000
_cell.length_c   1.000
_cell.angle_alpha   90.00
_cell.angle_beta   90.00
_cell.angle_gamma   90.00
#
_symmetry.space_group_name_H-M   'P 1'
#
loop_
_entity.id
_entity.type
_entity.pdbx_description
1 polymer ?
#
loop_
_entity_poly.entity_id
_entity_poly.type
_entity_poly.pdbx_seq_one_letter_code
_entity_poly.pdbx_strand_id
1 'polypeptide(L)'
;MVNQETWERQILNSLKHIRKTTIAGNLGSSQDINDRTTWELYEYTSNKDLDQKQRYYLAGPEWSIILQSSLLKAGHDMLGDRLGFTINFEKWFEDFEYEFQKNLPSTKKPAASKFKPWGREVANRPKKLNLLTKEQARLKGYMVIRFWKDREIENDSKILTGTYTELRKQLLEEIKEPLSPGNNFLHIPPDKIMRRTQPRVFMYFLEDMADVEPGYSPVAGEIGFRIMDKSDSRESPLPKITKADLSELATKIKSSFWNNGGYVWKKGKNMYPYTMWAQGYQLQLLCRNKIVAKEIVNKVLAIQGHAYNSKYFTNNLPEEPEKNYPIIPKKINVLGEEVKEPRYRPIADVKFQYATIFLQNWPQIITLVSDKGEILPNLVNSQKLAQEG
;
A
#
# COMPACT_ATOMS: atom_id res chain seq x y z
N MET A 1 19.42 20.79 -20.25
CA MET A 1 18.24 21.46 -19.66
C MET A 1 17.07 21.22 -20.60
N VAL A 2 16.06 20.48 -20.16
CA VAL A 2 14.88 20.16 -20.98
C VAL A 2 14.02 21.41 -21.05
N ASN A 3 13.83 21.94 -22.25
CA ASN A 3 13.02 23.11 -22.52
C ASN A 3 11.54 22.72 -22.35
N GLN A 4 10.99 22.89 -21.15
CA GLN A 4 9.57 22.77 -20.92
C GLN A 4 8.91 23.95 -21.62
N GLU A 5 8.22 23.70 -22.74
CA GLU A 5 7.36 24.71 -23.35
C GLU A 5 6.31 25.14 -22.34
N THR A 6 6.29 26.43 -22.03
CA THR A 6 5.28 27.03 -21.15
C THR A 6 3.90 26.86 -21.78
N TRP A 7 2.90 26.58 -20.94
CA TRP A 7 1.49 26.42 -21.33
C TRP A 7 0.98 27.60 -22.18
N GLU A 8 1.51 28.81 -21.95
CA GLU A 8 1.28 30.02 -22.73
C GLU A 8 1.65 29.86 -24.22
N ARG A 9 2.79 29.22 -24.53
CA ARG A 9 3.21 28.96 -25.92
C ARG A 9 2.32 27.93 -26.61
N GLN A 10 1.79 26.96 -25.87
CA GLN A 10 0.86 25.97 -26.40
C GLN A 10 -0.50 26.61 -26.71
N ILE A 11 -0.98 27.52 -25.86
CA ILE A 11 -2.18 28.32 -26.13
C ILE A 11 -1.94 29.20 -27.36
N LEU A 12 -0.86 29.96 -27.40
CA LEU A 12 -0.52 30.81 -28.55
C LEU A 12 -0.41 30.05 -29.87
N ASN A 13 0.18 28.84 -29.87
CA ASN A 13 0.22 27.99 -31.06
C ASN A 13 -1.17 27.44 -31.46
N SER A 14 -2.05 27.18 -30.50
CA SER A 14 -3.45 26.81 -30.80
C SER A 14 -4.28 28.00 -31.34
N LEU A 15 -3.98 29.22 -30.87
CA LEU A 15 -4.60 30.47 -31.34
C LEU A 15 -4.19 30.82 -32.79
N LYS A 16 -2.97 30.44 -33.24
CA LYS A 16 -2.52 30.63 -34.65
C LYS A 16 -3.41 29.92 -35.69
N HIS A 17 -4.24 28.96 -35.28
CA HIS A 17 -5.14 28.22 -36.17
C HIS A 17 -6.59 28.71 -36.14
N ILE A 18 -6.87 29.78 -35.38
CA ILE A 18 -8.16 30.46 -35.34
C ILE A 18 -8.24 31.39 -36.54
N ARG A 19 -9.31 31.29 -37.33
CA ARG A 19 -9.54 32.18 -38.46
C ARG A 19 -10.22 33.44 -37.91
N LYS A 20 -9.61 34.61 -38.09
CA LYS A 20 -10.22 35.91 -37.78
C LYS A 20 -11.27 36.19 -38.87
N THR A 21 -12.54 36.31 -38.49
CA THR A 21 -13.65 36.25 -39.46
C THR A 21 -14.45 37.55 -39.59
N THR A 22 -14.01 38.67 -39.03
CA THR A 22 -14.57 39.98 -39.41
C THR A 22 -13.56 41.09 -39.64
N ILE A 23 -13.98 41.96 -40.56
CA ILE A 23 -13.32 43.03 -41.29
C ILE A 23 -13.56 44.39 -40.61
N ALA A 24 -13.75 44.42 -39.29
CA ALA A 24 -13.72 45.69 -38.55
C ALA A 24 -12.25 46.07 -38.28
N GLY A 25 -11.61 46.63 -39.30
CA GLY A 25 -10.37 47.39 -39.16
C GLY A 25 -9.07 46.58 -39.17
N ASN A 26 -8.75 45.91 -40.28
CA ASN A 26 -7.33 45.90 -40.70
C ASN A 26 -7.03 47.28 -41.31
N LEU A 27 -7.08 48.32 -40.47
CA LEU A 27 -6.55 49.63 -40.80
C LEU A 27 -5.07 49.54 -40.42
N GLY A 28 -4.19 49.74 -41.41
CA GLY A 28 -2.76 49.52 -41.29
C GLY A 28 -2.12 50.23 -40.09
N SER A 29 -0.86 49.91 -39.82
CA SER A 29 -0.04 50.32 -38.67
C SER A 29 0.18 51.84 -38.46
N SER A 30 -0.67 52.70 -39.03
CA SER A 30 -0.55 54.16 -39.07
C SER A 30 -1.60 54.91 -38.24
N GLN A 31 -2.41 54.24 -37.40
CA GLN A 31 -3.30 54.94 -36.46
C GLN A 31 -2.75 54.98 -35.03
N ASP A 32 -3.03 56.10 -34.37
CA ASP A 32 -2.71 56.38 -32.97
C ASP A 32 -3.36 55.32 -32.06
N ILE A 33 -2.72 55.03 -30.92
CA ILE A 33 -3.07 53.88 -30.08
C ILE A 33 -4.52 53.97 -29.53
N ASN A 34 -5.07 55.18 -29.50
CA ASN A 34 -6.41 55.51 -29.03
C ASN A 34 -7.52 55.26 -30.06
N ASP A 35 -7.20 55.12 -31.35
CA ASP A 35 -8.18 54.91 -32.43
C ASP A 35 -8.38 53.41 -32.76
N ARG A 36 -7.60 52.53 -32.13
CA ARG A 36 -7.72 51.09 -32.33
C ARG A 36 -8.99 50.59 -31.63
N THR A 37 -9.94 50.08 -32.41
CA THR A 37 -11.08 49.35 -31.85
C THR A 37 -10.57 48.14 -31.08
N THR A 38 -10.68 48.15 -29.76
CA THR A 38 -10.28 47.04 -28.88
C THR A 38 -11.25 45.86 -28.94
N TRP A 39 -12.00 45.71 -30.03
CA TRP A 39 -13.07 44.73 -30.14
C TRP A 39 -12.83 43.89 -31.39
N GLU A 40 -12.48 42.63 -31.19
CA GLU A 40 -12.22 41.68 -32.25
C GLU A 40 -13.22 40.51 -32.18
N LEU A 41 -13.45 39.85 -33.32
CA LEU A 41 -14.30 38.66 -33.41
C LEU A 41 -13.50 37.50 -34.03
N TYR A 42 -13.49 36.38 -33.35
CA TYR A 42 -12.75 35.18 -33.73
C TYR A 42 -13.68 33.96 -33.85
N GLU A 43 -13.45 33.12 -34.84
CA GLU A 43 -14.15 31.85 -35.01
C GLU A 43 -13.31 30.70 -34.43
N TYR A 44 -13.80 30.13 -33.33
CA TYR A 44 -13.12 29.13 -32.52
C TYR A 44 -13.82 27.77 -32.56
N THR A 45 -13.02 26.71 -32.50
CA THR A 45 -13.47 25.33 -32.27
C THR A 45 -12.44 24.66 -31.36
N SER A 46 -12.91 23.97 -30.33
CA SER A 46 -12.05 23.31 -29.33
C SER A 46 -11.36 22.10 -29.93
N ASN A 47 -12.05 21.34 -30.79
CA ASN A 47 -11.48 20.19 -31.49
C ASN A 47 -12.11 20.01 -32.89
N LYS A 48 -11.31 20.25 -33.94
CA LYS A 48 -11.77 20.19 -35.34
C LYS A 48 -12.35 18.82 -35.74
N ASP A 49 -11.83 17.75 -35.18
CA ASP A 49 -12.23 16.38 -35.54
C ASP A 49 -13.57 16.00 -34.88
N LEU A 50 -13.83 16.51 -33.67
CA LEU A 50 -15.04 16.22 -32.89
C LEU A 50 -16.17 17.20 -33.17
N ASP A 51 -15.86 18.50 -33.27
CA ASP A 51 -16.84 19.57 -33.44
C ASP A 51 -17.35 19.68 -34.89
N GLN A 52 -16.68 19.03 -35.85
CA GLN A 52 -17.01 19.03 -37.28
C GLN A 52 -17.32 20.43 -37.84
N LYS A 53 -18.61 20.78 -37.91
CA LYS A 53 -19.18 22.02 -38.46
C LYS A 53 -19.56 23.05 -37.40
N GLN A 54 -19.53 22.71 -36.11
CA GLN A 54 -19.85 23.65 -35.05
C GLN A 54 -18.71 24.67 -34.91
N ARG A 55 -19.09 25.94 -34.80
CA ARG A 55 -18.19 27.09 -34.74
C ARG A 55 -18.70 28.03 -33.67
N TYR A 56 -17.82 28.41 -32.75
CA TYR A 56 -18.10 29.34 -31.68
C TYR A 56 -17.50 30.69 -32.05
N TYR A 57 -18.26 31.76 -31.87
CA TYR A 57 -17.76 33.11 -32.15
C TYR A 57 -17.40 33.79 -30.83
N LEU A 58 -16.16 34.23 -30.71
CA LEU A 58 -15.62 34.92 -29.53
C LEU A 58 -15.49 36.39 -29.86
N ALA A 59 -16.04 37.27 -29.04
CA ALA A 59 -16.03 38.71 -29.27
C ALA A 59 -15.47 39.46 -28.06
N GLY A 60 -14.63 40.47 -28.30
CA GLY A 60 -14.10 41.34 -27.24
C GLY A 60 -12.65 41.77 -27.48
N PRO A 61 -12.03 42.41 -26.49
CA PRO A 61 -10.59 42.66 -26.50
C PRO A 61 -9.79 41.36 -26.42
N GLU A 62 -8.54 41.38 -26.89
CA GLU A 62 -7.66 40.20 -26.99
C GLU A 62 -7.62 39.37 -25.70
N TRP A 63 -7.48 40.01 -24.54
CA TRP A 63 -7.48 39.33 -23.24
C TRP A 63 -8.80 38.60 -22.96
N SER A 64 -9.93 39.15 -23.40
CA SER A 64 -11.26 38.56 -23.22
C SER A 64 -11.44 37.36 -24.15
N ILE A 65 -10.94 37.43 -25.38
CA ILE A 65 -10.94 36.31 -26.33
C ILE A 65 -10.06 35.16 -25.80
N ILE A 66 -8.89 35.47 -25.25
CA ILE A 66 -8.02 34.47 -24.61
C ILE A 66 -8.74 33.81 -23.43
N LEU A 67 -9.39 34.58 -22.57
CA LEU A 67 -10.15 34.04 -21.44
C LEU A 67 -11.32 33.16 -21.90
N GLN A 68 -12.14 33.65 -22.85
CA GLN A 68 -13.28 32.91 -23.40
C GLN A 68 -12.85 31.61 -24.09
N SER A 69 -11.79 31.64 -24.90
CA SER A 69 -11.25 30.44 -25.55
C SER A 69 -10.69 29.45 -24.53
N SER A 70 -10.02 29.92 -23.48
CA SER A 70 -9.53 29.07 -22.39
C SER A 70 -10.67 28.41 -21.62
N LEU A 71 -11.74 29.14 -21.31
CA LEU A 71 -12.92 28.60 -20.62
C LEU A 71 -13.67 27.58 -21.47
N LEU A 72 -13.85 27.86 -22.77
CA LEU A 72 -14.48 26.92 -23.71
C LEU A 72 -13.65 25.65 -23.88
N LYS A 73 -12.33 25.78 -23.98
CA LYS A 73 -11.43 24.63 -24.04
C LYS A 73 -11.49 23.80 -22.75
N ALA A 74 -11.38 24.47 -21.59
CA ALA A 74 -11.46 23.80 -20.29
C ALA A 74 -12.81 23.08 -20.11
N GLY A 75 -13.92 23.73 -20.48
CA GLY A 75 -15.25 23.11 -20.45
C GLY A 75 -15.37 21.93 -21.40
N HIS A 76 -14.86 22.07 -22.63
CA HIS A 76 -14.82 20.99 -23.62
C HIS A 76 -14.01 19.79 -23.11
N ASP A 77 -12.82 20.02 -22.54
CA ASP A 77 -11.96 18.96 -22.03
C ASP A 77 -12.57 18.29 -20.77
N MET A 78 -13.14 19.08 -19.85
CA MET A 78 -13.85 18.55 -18.67
C MET A 78 -15.06 17.70 -19.04
N LEU A 79 -15.87 18.14 -20.00
CA LEU A 79 -17.01 17.38 -20.51
C LEU A 79 -16.54 16.17 -21.32
N GLY A 80 -15.47 16.34 -22.10
CA GLY A 80 -14.82 15.29 -22.88
C GLY A 80 -14.32 14.15 -22.02
N ASP A 81 -13.65 14.44 -20.91
CA ASP A 81 -13.17 13.44 -19.97
C ASP A 81 -14.32 12.74 -19.23
N ARG A 82 -15.38 13.49 -18.87
CA ARG A 82 -16.57 12.94 -18.20
C ARG A 82 -17.42 12.06 -19.10
N LEU A 83 -17.65 12.49 -20.35
CA LEU A 83 -18.51 11.82 -21.33
C LEU A 83 -17.74 10.86 -22.24
N GLY A 84 -16.41 10.92 -22.23
CA GLY A 84 -15.51 10.00 -22.90
C GLY A 84 -15.35 10.21 -24.41
N PHE A 85 -15.81 11.33 -24.97
CA PHE A 85 -15.72 11.59 -26.42
C PHE A 85 -14.37 12.16 -26.87
N THR A 86 -13.53 12.65 -25.94
CA THR A 86 -12.15 13.08 -26.24
C THR A 86 -11.19 11.90 -26.42
N ILE A 87 -11.58 10.71 -25.95
CA ILE A 87 -10.75 9.51 -26.02
C ILE A 87 -10.98 8.82 -27.37
N ASN A 88 -9.96 8.81 -28.22
CA ASN A 88 -9.92 7.89 -29.36
C ASN A 88 -9.65 6.48 -28.82
N PHE A 89 -10.72 5.76 -28.49
CA PHE A 89 -10.65 4.45 -27.84
C PHE A 89 -9.91 3.41 -28.69
N GLU A 90 -10.01 3.47 -30.02
CA GLU A 90 -9.30 2.55 -30.90
C GLU A 90 -7.79 2.75 -30.81
N LYS A 91 -7.33 4.00 -30.89
CA LYS A 91 -5.92 4.35 -30.70
C LYS A 91 -5.45 3.99 -29.29
N TRP A 92 -6.27 4.28 -28.27
CA TRP A 92 -5.95 3.94 -26.89
C TRP A 92 -5.84 2.42 -26.68
N PHE A 93 -6.72 1.62 -27.28
CA PHE A 93 -6.69 0.16 -27.15
C PHE A 93 -5.50 -0.44 -27.89
N GLU A 94 -5.16 0.10 -29.07
CA GLU A 94 -3.92 -0.26 -29.77
C GLU A 94 -2.72 0.03 -28.86
N ASP A 95 -2.64 1.22 -28.28
CA ASP A 95 -1.57 1.55 -27.35
C ASP A 95 -1.56 0.63 -26.13
N PHE A 96 -2.72 0.29 -25.58
CA PHE A 96 -2.89 -0.62 -24.45
C PHE A 96 -2.42 -2.05 -24.76
N GLU A 97 -2.69 -2.57 -25.96
CA GLU A 97 -2.15 -3.86 -26.45
C GLU A 97 -0.61 -3.86 -26.46
N TYR A 98 0.00 -2.69 -26.71
CA TYR A 98 1.46 -2.48 -26.74
C TYR A 98 2.03 -1.76 -25.50
N GLU A 99 1.36 -1.80 -24.34
CA GLU A 99 1.78 -1.16 -23.07
C GLU A 99 2.16 0.34 -23.20
N PHE A 100 1.46 1.08 -24.06
CA PHE A 100 1.62 2.51 -24.30
C PHE A 100 3.00 2.94 -24.84
N GLN A 101 3.79 2.00 -25.38
CA GLN A 101 5.18 2.27 -25.80
C GLN A 101 5.32 3.06 -27.08
N LYS A 102 4.36 2.93 -28.01
CA LYS A 102 4.38 3.65 -29.29
C LYS A 102 4.54 5.16 -29.09
N ASN A 103 3.96 5.69 -28.00
CA ASN A 103 3.92 7.11 -27.65
C ASN A 103 5.05 7.58 -26.71
N LEU A 104 6.02 6.73 -26.34
CA LEU A 104 7.18 7.19 -25.57
C LEU A 104 8.10 8.07 -26.46
N PRO A 105 8.72 9.14 -25.92
CA PRO A 105 9.73 9.88 -26.66
C PRO A 105 10.93 8.96 -26.98
N SER A 106 11.55 9.14 -28.15
CA SER A 106 12.64 8.27 -28.67
C SER A 106 13.77 8.05 -27.65
N THR A 107 14.10 9.06 -26.83
CA THR A 107 15.13 9.00 -25.79
C THR A 107 14.78 8.09 -24.60
N LYS A 108 13.49 7.76 -24.42
CA LYS A 108 12.98 6.87 -23.36
C LYS A 108 12.51 5.51 -23.89
N LYS A 109 12.64 5.25 -25.20
CA LYS A 109 12.32 3.93 -25.77
C LYS A 109 13.48 2.96 -25.49
N PRO A 110 13.25 1.82 -24.80
CA PRO A 110 14.27 0.79 -24.65
C PRO A 110 14.64 0.20 -26.02
N ALA A 111 15.88 -0.32 -26.15
CA ALA A 111 16.34 -0.94 -27.39
C ALA A 111 15.48 -2.17 -27.76
N ALA A 112 15.09 -2.27 -29.03
CA ALA A 112 14.10 -3.23 -29.54
C ALA A 112 14.43 -4.71 -29.23
N SER A 113 15.70 -5.06 -29.02
CA SER A 113 16.15 -6.44 -28.77
C SER A 113 16.09 -6.89 -27.31
N LYS A 114 15.88 -5.99 -26.34
CA LYS A 114 15.91 -6.30 -24.90
C LYS A 114 14.55 -6.23 -24.22
N PHE A 115 13.48 -6.01 -24.99
CA PHE A 115 12.18 -5.65 -24.44
C PHE A 115 11.12 -6.72 -24.72
N LYS A 116 10.47 -7.21 -23.65
CA LYS A 116 9.32 -8.13 -23.71
C LYS A 116 8.06 -7.39 -23.26
N PRO A 117 7.18 -6.92 -24.18
CA PRO A 117 5.92 -6.29 -23.80
C PRO A 117 5.02 -7.27 -23.05
N TRP A 118 4.40 -6.85 -21.95
CA TRP A 118 3.62 -7.66 -21.01
C TRP A 118 4.40 -8.81 -20.36
N GLY A 119 5.72 -8.89 -20.56
CA GLY A 119 6.52 -10.06 -20.20
C GLY A 119 6.13 -11.34 -20.96
N ARG A 120 5.24 -11.26 -21.97
CA ARG A 120 4.65 -12.40 -22.69
C ARG A 120 4.82 -12.29 -24.21
N GLU A 121 4.66 -13.40 -24.91
CA GLU A 121 4.72 -13.45 -26.37
C GLU A 121 3.54 -12.71 -27.01
N VAL A 122 3.65 -12.33 -28.30
CA VAL A 122 2.58 -11.61 -29.04
C VAL A 122 1.26 -12.39 -29.06
N ALA A 123 1.34 -13.71 -28.96
CA ALA A 123 0.18 -14.58 -28.87
C ALA A 123 -0.58 -14.41 -27.54
N ASN A 124 0.08 -13.99 -26.46
CA ASN A 124 -0.53 -13.97 -25.13
C ASN A 124 -1.00 -12.58 -24.70
N ARG A 125 -1.33 -11.73 -25.68
CA ARG A 125 -1.70 -10.31 -25.48
C ARG A 125 -3.21 -10.10 -25.46
N PRO A 126 -3.68 -9.00 -24.85
CA PRO A 126 -5.10 -8.69 -24.82
C PRO A 126 -5.68 -8.45 -26.22
N LYS A 127 -6.88 -8.94 -26.47
CA LYS A 127 -7.61 -8.80 -27.75
C LYS A 127 -9.01 -8.25 -27.49
N LYS A 128 -9.54 -7.45 -28.41
CA LYS A 128 -10.98 -7.09 -28.43
C LYS A 128 -11.64 -7.39 -29.76
N LEU A 129 -12.94 -7.61 -29.71
CA LEU A 129 -13.85 -7.67 -30.85
C LEU A 129 -15.03 -6.72 -30.58
N ASN A 130 -15.24 -5.77 -31.48
CA ASN A 130 -16.39 -4.87 -31.39
C ASN A 130 -17.65 -5.62 -31.83
N LEU A 131 -18.65 -5.73 -30.94
CA LEU A 131 -19.92 -6.39 -31.23
C LEU A 131 -20.96 -5.41 -31.82
N LEU A 132 -20.70 -4.11 -31.71
CA LEU A 132 -21.46 -3.05 -32.36
C LEU A 132 -20.59 -2.32 -33.38
N THR A 133 -21.20 -1.90 -34.49
CA THR A 133 -20.56 -0.96 -35.43
C THR A 133 -20.43 0.42 -34.80
N LYS A 134 -19.48 1.24 -35.26
CA LYS A 134 -19.26 2.60 -34.74
C LYS A 134 -20.50 3.49 -34.83
N GLU A 135 -21.28 3.34 -35.89
CA GLU A 135 -22.51 4.11 -36.10
C GLU A 135 -23.61 3.72 -35.10
N GLN A 136 -23.78 2.42 -34.85
CA GLN A 136 -24.72 1.91 -33.85
C GLN A 136 -24.33 2.33 -32.44
N ALA A 137 -23.03 2.29 -32.12
CA ALA A 137 -22.53 2.76 -30.83
C ALA A 137 -22.77 4.26 -30.63
N ARG A 138 -22.60 5.07 -31.69
CA ARG A 138 -22.87 6.52 -31.66
C ARG A 138 -24.34 6.82 -31.41
N LEU A 139 -25.26 6.09 -32.05
CA LEU A 139 -26.70 6.26 -31.85
C LEU A 139 -27.16 5.83 -30.45
N LYS A 140 -26.56 4.78 -29.91
CA LYS A 140 -26.93 4.21 -28.61
C LYS A 140 -26.23 4.88 -27.43
N GLY A 141 -25.15 5.63 -27.67
CA GLY A 141 -24.34 6.28 -26.62
C GLY A 141 -23.44 5.33 -25.83
N TYR A 142 -23.39 4.04 -26.20
CA TYR A 142 -22.55 3.03 -25.56
C TYR A 142 -22.02 2.03 -26.59
N MET A 143 -20.92 1.35 -26.25
CA MET A 143 -20.29 0.32 -27.05
C MET A 143 -20.30 -1.01 -26.31
N VAL A 144 -20.34 -2.09 -27.10
CA VAL A 144 -20.24 -3.47 -26.60
C VAL A 144 -19.02 -4.11 -27.26
N ILE A 145 -18.09 -4.58 -26.44
CA ILE A 145 -16.90 -5.30 -26.88
C ILE A 145 -16.85 -6.67 -26.22
N ARG A 146 -16.33 -7.67 -26.95
CA ARG A 146 -15.83 -8.90 -26.35
C ARG A 146 -14.33 -8.75 -26.16
N PHE A 147 -13.84 -9.01 -24.96
CA PHE A 147 -12.46 -8.82 -24.55
C PHE A 147 -11.85 -10.14 -24.08
N TRP A 148 -10.60 -10.39 -24.46
CA TRP A 148 -9.79 -11.51 -24.00
C TRP A 148 -8.54 -10.95 -23.34
N LYS A 149 -8.22 -11.43 -22.13
CA LYS A 149 -6.94 -11.11 -21.45
C LYS A 149 -5.77 -11.74 -22.19
N ASP A 150 -5.96 -12.98 -22.60
CA ASP A 150 -5.01 -13.78 -23.36
C ASP A 150 -5.66 -14.23 -24.66
N ARG A 151 -5.03 -13.93 -25.80
CA ARG A 151 -5.58 -14.20 -27.12
C ARG A 151 -5.68 -15.70 -27.42
N GLU A 152 -4.85 -16.53 -26.80
CA GLU A 152 -4.83 -17.98 -27.05
C GLU A 152 -5.98 -18.70 -26.32
N ILE A 153 -6.45 -18.14 -25.21
CA ILE A 153 -7.50 -18.73 -24.40
C ILE A 153 -8.86 -18.22 -24.89
N GLU A 154 -9.36 -18.81 -25.98
CA GLU A 154 -10.60 -18.38 -26.63
C GLU A 154 -11.83 -18.44 -25.70
N ASN A 155 -11.81 -19.37 -24.73
CA ASN A 155 -12.88 -19.58 -23.75
C ASN A 155 -12.91 -18.55 -22.61
N ASP A 156 -11.83 -17.79 -22.37
CA ASP A 156 -11.76 -16.77 -21.30
C ASP A 156 -12.07 -15.37 -21.86
N SER A 157 -13.27 -15.26 -22.43
CA SER A 157 -13.75 -14.01 -23.03
C SER A 157 -14.79 -13.35 -22.13
N LYS A 158 -14.71 -12.02 -21.99
CA LYS A 158 -15.67 -11.22 -21.22
C LYS A 158 -16.34 -10.19 -22.11
N ILE A 159 -17.64 -10.03 -21.97
CA ILE A 159 -18.39 -8.97 -22.66
C ILE A 159 -18.39 -7.74 -21.77
N LEU A 160 -17.88 -6.63 -22.30
CA LEU A 160 -17.83 -5.33 -21.63
C LEU A 160 -18.74 -4.36 -22.35
N THR A 161 -19.43 -3.52 -21.58
CA THR A 161 -20.39 -2.54 -22.10
C THR A 161 -20.24 -1.20 -21.41
N GLY A 162 -20.34 -0.12 -22.18
CA GLY A 162 -20.37 1.24 -21.63
C GLY A 162 -19.88 2.28 -22.63
N THR A 163 -19.70 3.50 -22.13
CA THR A 163 -18.97 4.57 -22.82
C THR A 163 -17.49 4.23 -22.97
N TYR A 164 -16.76 4.94 -23.82
CA TYR A 164 -15.32 4.70 -24.00
C TYR A 164 -14.50 4.86 -22.72
N THR A 165 -14.88 5.80 -21.85
CA THR A 165 -14.24 5.99 -20.54
C THR A 165 -14.52 4.82 -19.59
N GLU A 166 -15.76 4.32 -19.57
CA GLU A 166 -16.14 3.16 -18.76
C GLU A 166 -15.46 1.90 -19.25
N LEU A 167 -15.44 1.66 -20.57
CA LEU A 167 -14.72 0.53 -21.17
C LEU A 167 -13.23 0.58 -20.86
N ARG A 168 -12.60 1.76 -20.94
CA ARG A 168 -11.20 1.95 -20.52
C ARG A 168 -10.97 1.57 -19.06
N LYS A 169 -11.85 2.00 -18.15
CA LYS A 169 -11.75 1.67 -16.72
C LYS A 169 -11.96 0.18 -16.49
N GLN A 170 -13.01 -0.41 -17.06
CA GLN A 170 -13.31 -1.83 -16.97
C GLN A 170 -12.16 -2.69 -17.51
N LEU A 171 -11.56 -2.32 -18.65
CA LEU A 171 -10.40 -3.02 -19.20
C LEU A 171 -9.18 -2.94 -18.29
N LEU A 172 -8.91 -1.77 -17.70
CA LEU A 172 -7.82 -1.61 -16.73
C LEU A 172 -8.09 -2.39 -15.44
N GLU A 173 -9.32 -2.46 -14.97
CA GLU A 173 -9.74 -3.28 -13.82
C GLU A 173 -9.60 -4.77 -14.11
N GLU A 174 -9.98 -5.20 -15.32
CA GLU A 174 -9.92 -6.59 -15.74
C GLU A 174 -8.47 -7.07 -15.88
N ILE A 175 -7.55 -6.20 -16.32
CA ILE A 175 -6.11 -6.51 -16.43
C ILE A 175 -5.35 -6.30 -15.13
N LYS A 176 -5.80 -5.40 -14.25
CA LYS A 176 -5.24 -5.33 -12.90
C LYS A 176 -5.44 -6.69 -12.24
N GLU A 177 -4.37 -7.48 -12.16
CA GLU A 177 -4.25 -8.45 -11.08
C GLU A 177 -4.62 -7.72 -9.79
N PRO A 178 -5.37 -8.33 -8.86
CA PRO A 178 -5.85 -7.65 -7.67
C PRO A 178 -4.67 -7.05 -6.90
N LEU A 179 -4.35 -5.79 -7.22
CA LEU A 179 -3.54 -4.89 -6.44
C LEU A 179 -4.44 -4.57 -5.26
N SER A 180 -4.32 -5.42 -4.25
CA SER A 180 -4.98 -5.37 -2.94
C SER A 180 -5.49 -3.96 -2.63
N PRO A 181 -6.77 -3.66 -2.91
CA PRO A 181 -7.36 -2.40 -2.48
C PRO A 181 -7.49 -2.51 -0.97
N GLY A 182 -6.84 -1.59 -0.26
CA GLY A 182 -7.01 -1.45 1.18
C GLY A 182 -8.49 -1.38 1.52
N ASN A 183 -8.94 -2.32 2.34
CA ASN A 183 -10.24 -2.39 2.99
C ASN A 183 -11.45 -2.59 2.05
N ASN A 184 -11.92 -3.84 1.94
CA ASN A 184 -13.14 -4.27 2.65
C ASN A 184 -13.47 -5.73 2.28
N PHE A 185 -13.53 -6.57 3.31
CA PHE A 185 -13.93 -7.98 3.33
C PHE A 185 -13.04 -8.98 2.56
N LEU A 186 -12.29 -9.74 3.37
CA LEU A 186 -11.61 -11.01 3.10
C LEU A 186 -12.26 -11.84 1.97
N HIS A 187 -11.75 -11.71 0.76
CA HIS A 187 -11.66 -12.86 -0.15
C HIS A 187 -10.18 -13.19 -0.26
N ILE A 188 -9.72 -13.99 0.71
CA ILE A 188 -8.36 -14.50 0.72
C ILE A 188 -8.31 -15.59 -0.36
N PRO A 189 -7.45 -15.49 -1.37
CA PRO A 189 -7.20 -16.64 -2.24
C PRO A 189 -6.72 -17.80 -1.34
N PRO A 190 -7.37 -18.97 -1.36
CA PRO A 190 -7.12 -20.05 -0.40
C PRO A 190 -5.66 -20.54 -0.39
N ASP A 191 -4.91 -20.27 -1.47
CA ASP A 191 -3.55 -20.76 -1.66
C ASP A 191 -2.44 -19.92 -1.01
N LYS A 192 -2.72 -18.68 -0.56
CA LYS A 192 -1.68 -17.83 0.04
C LYS A 192 -1.86 -17.73 1.54
N ILE A 193 -1.11 -18.56 2.28
CA ILE A 193 -1.02 -18.51 3.74
C ILE A 193 -0.54 -17.11 4.16
N MET A 194 -1.46 -16.27 4.64
CA MET A 194 -1.13 -14.95 5.15
C MET A 194 -0.54 -15.07 6.55
N ARG A 195 0.72 -14.65 6.71
CA ARG A 195 1.39 -14.62 8.03
C ARG A 195 0.61 -13.82 9.08
N ARG A 196 -0.06 -12.74 8.68
CA ARG A 196 -0.79 -11.84 9.60
C ARG A 196 -1.98 -12.52 10.27
N THR A 197 -2.63 -13.45 9.59
CA THR A 197 -3.82 -14.17 10.07
C THR A 197 -3.46 -15.43 10.86
N GLN A 198 -2.17 -15.76 10.98
CA GLN A 198 -1.75 -16.95 11.71
C GLN A 198 -1.72 -16.72 13.23
N PRO A 199 -1.98 -17.79 14.02
CA PRO A 199 -1.88 -17.76 15.48
C PRO A 199 -0.59 -17.11 15.97
N ARG A 200 -0.70 -16.22 16.95
CA ARG A 200 0.44 -15.49 17.52
C ARG A 200 0.62 -15.82 18.99
N VAL A 201 1.80 -16.30 19.35
CA VAL A 201 2.21 -16.50 20.73
C VAL A 201 2.92 -15.25 21.22
N PHE A 202 2.62 -14.85 22.45
CA PHE A 202 3.25 -13.76 23.16
C PHE A 202 3.74 -14.24 24.52
N MET A 203 4.97 -13.90 24.85
CA MET A 203 5.59 -14.15 26.14
C MET A 203 5.91 -12.80 26.77
N TYR A 204 5.38 -12.56 27.96
CA TYR A 204 5.53 -11.31 28.69
C TYR A 204 6.57 -11.47 29.80
N PHE A 205 7.41 -10.44 29.94
CA PHE A 205 8.47 -10.35 30.93
C PHE A 205 8.35 -9.03 31.66
N LEU A 206 8.62 -9.04 32.97
CA LEU A 206 8.55 -7.86 33.82
C LEU A 206 9.69 -7.88 34.82
N GLU A 207 10.27 -6.72 35.09
CA GLU A 207 11.22 -6.49 36.17
C GLU A 207 10.54 -6.67 37.54
N ASP A 208 11.26 -7.29 38.47
CA ASP A 208 10.75 -7.46 39.84
C ASP A 208 10.72 -6.12 40.56
N MET A 209 9.65 -5.83 41.29
CA MET A 209 9.46 -4.53 41.98
C MET A 209 10.61 -4.17 42.94
N ALA A 210 11.33 -5.16 43.48
CA ALA A 210 12.48 -4.95 44.36
C ALA A 210 13.71 -4.39 43.64
N ASP A 211 13.84 -4.65 42.33
CA ASP A 211 14.97 -4.21 41.51
C ASP A 211 14.69 -2.86 40.82
N VAL A 212 13.44 -2.38 40.87
CA VAL A 212 13.03 -1.13 40.23
C VAL A 212 13.61 0.06 40.98
N GLU A 213 14.33 0.91 40.24
CA GLU A 213 14.88 2.16 40.78
C GLU A 213 13.76 3.10 41.30
N PRO A 214 13.94 3.73 42.48
CA PRO A 214 12.96 4.65 43.04
C PRO A 214 12.55 5.77 42.07
N GLY A 215 11.24 5.97 41.92
CA GLY A 215 10.68 6.99 41.02
C GLY A 215 10.54 6.55 39.57
N TYR A 216 10.76 5.27 39.25
CA TYR A 216 10.50 4.70 37.93
C TYR A 216 9.48 3.56 37.97
N SER A 217 8.89 3.27 36.80
CA SER A 217 8.03 2.09 36.60
C SER A 217 8.87 0.87 36.18
N PRO A 218 8.41 -0.36 36.49
CA PRO A 218 9.09 -1.58 36.11
C PRO A 218 9.28 -1.71 34.60
N VAL A 219 10.42 -2.22 34.17
CA VAL A 219 10.69 -2.46 32.75
C VAL A 219 9.99 -3.73 32.29
N ALA A 220 9.23 -3.62 31.20
CA ALA A 220 8.59 -4.76 30.54
C ALA A 220 9.38 -5.24 29.31
N GLY A 221 9.21 -6.51 28.96
CA GLY A 221 9.71 -7.13 27.74
C GLY A 221 8.65 -8.02 27.12
N GLU A 222 8.59 -8.06 25.80
CA GLU A 222 7.69 -8.95 25.07
C GLU A 222 8.47 -9.69 23.99
N ILE A 223 8.22 -10.99 23.88
CA ILE A 223 8.73 -11.83 22.80
C ILE A 223 7.54 -12.52 22.16
N GLY A 224 7.39 -12.40 20.84
CA GLY A 224 6.30 -13.05 20.13
C GLY A 224 6.74 -13.72 18.84
N PHE A 225 6.08 -14.83 18.52
CA PHE A 225 6.26 -15.57 17.28
C PHE A 225 4.93 -16.09 16.76
N ARG A 226 4.91 -16.59 15.53
CA ARG A 226 3.72 -17.13 14.89
C ARG A 226 3.88 -18.62 14.60
N ILE A 227 2.77 -19.32 14.66
CA ILE A 227 2.65 -20.73 14.27
C ILE A 227 2.26 -20.74 12.80
N MET A 228 3.09 -21.31 11.93
CA MET A 228 2.90 -21.23 10.47
C MET A 228 2.36 -22.52 9.84
N ASP A 229 2.33 -23.61 10.59
CA ASP A 229 1.86 -24.94 10.19
C ASP A 229 0.41 -25.22 10.59
N LYS A 230 -0.20 -24.36 11.42
CA LYS A 230 -1.58 -24.49 11.91
C LYS A 230 -2.32 -23.16 11.82
N SER A 231 -3.64 -23.21 11.63
CA SER A 231 -4.49 -22.03 11.55
C SER A 231 -5.78 -22.20 12.33
N ASP A 232 -6.37 -21.09 12.75
CA ASP A 232 -7.72 -21.02 13.32
C ASP A 232 -8.76 -20.54 12.29
N SER A 233 -8.33 -20.16 11.08
CA SER A 233 -9.24 -19.74 10.00
C SER A 233 -9.89 -20.94 9.33
N ARG A 234 -11.21 -20.90 9.15
CA ARG A 234 -11.97 -21.94 8.43
C ARG A 234 -11.45 -22.15 7.00
N GLU A 235 -11.15 -21.07 6.31
CA GLU A 235 -10.75 -21.03 4.89
C GLU A 235 -9.28 -21.40 4.65
N SER A 236 -8.46 -21.48 5.71
CA SER A 236 -7.05 -21.86 5.58
C SER A 236 -6.89 -23.34 5.21
N PRO A 237 -6.01 -23.69 4.26
CA PRO A 237 -5.69 -25.08 3.90
C PRO A 237 -4.89 -25.80 4.99
N LEU A 238 -4.34 -25.08 5.98
CA LEU A 238 -3.60 -25.66 7.09
C LEU A 238 -4.51 -26.41 8.08
N PRO A 239 -3.96 -27.42 8.79
CA PRO A 239 -4.62 -28.05 9.93
C PRO A 239 -5.12 -27.05 10.95
N LYS A 240 -6.28 -27.34 11.56
CA LYS A 240 -6.85 -26.47 12.57
C LYS A 240 -6.10 -26.63 13.89
N ILE A 241 -5.84 -25.51 14.56
CA ILE A 241 -5.24 -25.55 15.90
C ILE A 241 -6.22 -26.15 16.91
N THR A 242 -5.77 -27.12 17.68
CA THR A 242 -6.57 -27.86 18.65
C THR A 242 -6.15 -27.55 20.08
N LYS A 243 -6.96 -27.94 21.07
CA LYS A 243 -6.61 -27.81 22.49
C LYS A 243 -5.35 -28.60 22.86
N ALA A 244 -5.16 -29.77 22.25
CA ALA A 244 -3.96 -30.59 22.47
C ALA A 244 -2.70 -29.84 22.03
N ASP A 245 -2.76 -29.15 20.90
CA ASP A 245 -1.65 -28.32 20.40
C ASP A 245 -1.31 -27.18 21.37
N LEU A 246 -2.33 -26.52 21.92
CA LEU A 246 -2.14 -25.46 22.91
C LEU A 246 -1.51 -25.98 24.20
N SER A 247 -1.93 -27.15 24.68
CA SER A 247 -1.35 -27.80 25.87
C SER A 247 0.10 -28.21 25.64
N GLU A 248 0.43 -28.77 24.48
CA GLU A 248 1.80 -29.12 24.12
C GLU A 248 2.68 -27.86 24.04
N LEU A 249 2.20 -26.82 23.37
CA LEU A 249 2.87 -25.53 23.26
C LEU A 249 3.12 -24.90 24.63
N ALA A 250 2.10 -24.89 25.50
CA ALA A 250 2.21 -24.38 26.87
C ALA A 250 3.25 -25.16 27.69
N THR A 251 3.28 -26.49 27.55
CA THR A 251 4.27 -27.35 28.21
C THR A 251 5.69 -26.98 27.78
N LYS A 252 5.93 -26.83 26.46
CA LYS A 252 7.25 -26.45 25.92
C LYS A 252 7.68 -25.04 26.36
N ILE A 253 6.76 -24.08 26.39
CA ILE A 253 7.03 -22.72 26.90
C ILE A 253 7.41 -22.80 28.39
N LYS A 254 6.62 -23.50 29.20
CA LYS A 254 6.88 -23.66 30.64
C LYS A 254 8.25 -24.29 30.88
N SER A 255 8.58 -25.39 30.21
CA SER A 255 9.90 -26.04 30.35
C SER A 255 11.07 -25.16 29.90
N SER A 256 10.84 -24.22 28.99
CA SER A 256 11.89 -23.34 28.46
C SER A 256 12.11 -22.08 29.29
N PHE A 257 11.02 -21.51 29.82
CA PHE A 257 10.97 -20.17 30.42
C PHE A 257 10.45 -20.11 31.86
N TRP A 258 9.84 -21.15 32.42
CA TRP A 258 9.35 -21.18 33.81
C TRP A 258 10.24 -22.02 34.75
N ASN A 259 11.53 -22.19 34.45
CA ASN A 259 12.43 -22.94 35.35
C ASN A 259 12.80 -22.06 36.55
N ASN A 260 12.73 -22.61 37.76
CA ASN A 260 13.09 -21.95 39.03
C ASN A 260 12.45 -20.56 39.24
N GLY A 261 11.16 -20.43 38.91
CA GLY A 261 10.40 -19.19 39.15
C GLY A 261 10.48 -18.16 38.01
N GLY A 262 10.99 -18.54 36.83
CA GLY A 262 10.95 -17.72 35.62
C GLY A 262 12.34 -17.40 35.07
N TYR A 263 12.47 -17.48 33.76
CA TYR A 263 13.70 -17.15 33.05
C TYR A 263 13.94 -15.64 33.10
N VAL A 264 15.16 -15.25 33.46
CA VAL A 264 15.59 -13.86 33.53
C VAL A 264 16.23 -13.45 32.22
N TRP A 265 15.59 -12.54 31.51
CA TRP A 265 16.12 -11.89 30.32
C TRP A 265 16.90 -10.63 30.73
N LYS A 266 18.22 -10.68 30.50
CA LYS A 266 19.12 -9.53 30.71
C LYS A 266 18.98 -8.50 29.58
N LYS A 267 18.00 -7.61 29.72
CA LYS A 267 17.69 -6.58 28.72
C LYS A 267 18.79 -5.51 28.70
N GLY A 268 19.05 -4.95 27.52
CA GLY A 268 20.10 -3.95 27.33
C GLY A 268 19.86 -3.05 26.13
N LYS A 269 20.85 -2.20 25.80
CA LYS A 269 20.73 -1.18 24.75
C LYS A 269 20.91 -1.73 23.33
N ASN A 270 21.60 -2.87 23.21
CA ASN A 270 21.93 -3.50 21.93
C ASN A 270 20.72 -4.25 21.37
N MET A 271 20.45 -4.09 20.08
CA MET A 271 19.34 -4.77 19.41
C MET A 271 19.86 -5.93 18.56
N TYR A 272 19.26 -7.10 18.72
CA TYR A 272 19.60 -8.33 18.01
C TYR A 272 18.35 -8.89 17.31
N PRO A 273 18.10 -8.50 16.05
CA PRO A 273 16.98 -9.04 15.30
C PRO A 273 17.22 -10.49 14.86
N TYR A 274 16.17 -11.32 14.92
CA TYR A 274 16.10 -12.63 14.28
C TYR A 274 14.86 -12.74 13.40
N THR A 275 15.04 -12.78 12.07
CA THR A 275 13.93 -12.68 11.13
C THR A 275 13.87 -13.87 10.18
N MET A 276 12.88 -14.73 10.35
CA MET A 276 12.62 -15.87 9.48
C MET A 276 11.11 -16.02 9.25
N TRP A 277 10.61 -15.34 8.22
CA TRP A 277 9.17 -15.21 7.97
C TRP A 277 8.48 -16.53 7.63
N ALA A 278 9.17 -17.44 6.92
CA ALA A 278 8.63 -18.75 6.55
C ALA A 278 8.23 -19.58 7.79
N GLN A 279 8.91 -19.40 8.92
CA GLN A 279 8.63 -20.06 10.19
C GLN A 279 7.96 -19.15 11.22
N GLY A 280 7.52 -17.95 10.80
CA GLY A 280 6.74 -17.05 11.67
C GLY A 280 7.57 -16.16 12.61
N TYR A 281 8.90 -16.16 12.53
CA TYR A 281 9.77 -15.40 13.43
C TYR A 281 10.10 -14.00 12.92
N GLN A 282 9.96 -13.01 13.80
CA GLN A 282 10.42 -11.64 13.61
C GLN A 282 10.71 -11.06 15.00
N LEU A 283 11.80 -11.56 15.61
CA LEU A 283 12.19 -11.20 16.96
C LEU A 283 13.03 -9.93 16.91
N GLN A 284 12.76 -8.98 17.79
CA GLN A 284 13.55 -7.77 17.98
C GLN A 284 14.00 -7.72 19.44
N LEU A 285 15.13 -8.36 19.74
CA LEU A 285 15.57 -8.56 21.11
C LEU A 285 16.52 -7.46 21.54
N LEU A 286 16.17 -6.76 22.62
CA LEU A 286 17.06 -5.85 23.32
C LEU A 286 17.83 -6.61 24.39
N CYS A 287 19.13 -6.80 24.23
CA CYS A 287 19.95 -7.60 25.15
C CYS A 287 21.23 -6.87 25.53
N ARG A 288 21.81 -7.21 26.68
CA ARG A 288 23.13 -6.67 27.09
C ARG A 288 24.25 -7.09 26.13
N ASN A 289 24.21 -8.35 25.68
CA ASN A 289 25.21 -8.90 24.78
C ASN A 289 24.60 -9.92 23.79
N LYS A 290 25.42 -10.32 22.81
CA LYS A 290 25.04 -11.25 21.74
C LYS A 290 24.78 -12.67 22.26
N ILE A 291 25.43 -13.09 23.34
CA ILE A 291 25.31 -14.44 23.91
C ILE A 291 23.89 -14.62 24.45
N VAL A 292 23.43 -13.69 25.29
CA VAL A 292 22.06 -13.69 25.82
C VAL A 292 21.02 -13.67 24.70
N ALA A 293 21.23 -12.86 23.65
CA ALA A 293 20.33 -12.83 22.51
C ALA A 293 20.24 -14.19 21.79
N LYS A 294 21.39 -14.87 21.57
CA LYS A 294 21.40 -16.22 20.97
C LYS A 294 20.70 -17.25 21.85
N GLU A 295 20.91 -17.21 23.16
CA GLU A 295 20.24 -18.11 24.10
C GLU A 295 18.71 -17.98 24.04
N ILE A 296 18.21 -16.74 24.04
CA ILE A 296 16.77 -16.47 23.92
C ILE A 296 16.23 -16.97 22.58
N VAL A 297 16.90 -16.65 21.47
CA VAL A 297 16.49 -17.14 20.14
C VAL A 297 16.44 -18.66 20.13
N ASN A 298 17.47 -19.35 20.63
CA ASN A 298 17.50 -20.81 20.70
C ASN A 298 16.33 -21.37 21.51
N LYS A 299 16.03 -20.79 22.68
CA LYS A 299 14.86 -21.18 23.50
C LYS A 299 13.54 -20.98 22.76
N VAL A 300 13.37 -19.85 22.07
CA VAL A 300 12.16 -19.57 21.28
C VAL A 300 12.00 -20.54 20.13
N LEU A 301 13.07 -20.82 19.39
CA LEU A 301 13.05 -21.78 18.28
C LEU A 301 12.77 -23.21 18.75
N ALA A 302 13.32 -23.60 19.90
CA ALA A 302 13.12 -24.92 20.50
C ALA A 302 11.65 -25.20 20.86
N ILE A 303 10.84 -24.17 21.17
CA ILE A 303 9.40 -24.34 21.42
C ILE A 303 8.69 -24.97 20.22
N GLN A 304 9.09 -24.64 18.98
CA GLN A 304 8.54 -25.24 17.76
C GLN A 304 9.45 -26.36 17.18
N GLY A 305 10.54 -26.72 17.88
CA GLY A 305 11.50 -27.71 17.38
C GLY A 305 12.33 -27.25 16.18
N HIS A 306 12.48 -25.93 15.96
CA HIS A 306 13.26 -25.39 14.85
C HIS A 306 14.73 -25.22 15.25
N ALA A 307 15.64 -25.46 14.30
CA ALA A 307 17.08 -25.25 14.52
C ALA A 307 17.48 -23.78 14.28
N TYR A 308 18.48 -23.32 15.02
CA TYR A 308 19.05 -21.99 14.84
C TYR A 308 19.81 -21.86 13.53
N ASN A 309 19.58 -20.76 12.82
CA ASN A 309 20.33 -20.41 11.62
C ASN A 309 20.89 -19.00 11.74
N SER A 310 22.22 -18.90 11.73
CA SER A 310 22.95 -17.64 11.87
C SER A 310 22.65 -16.63 10.77
N LYS A 311 22.22 -17.06 9.58
CA LYS A 311 21.86 -16.19 8.45
C LYS A 311 20.75 -15.20 8.79
N TYR A 312 19.82 -15.59 9.66
CA TYR A 312 18.68 -14.76 10.04
C TYR A 312 18.93 -13.90 11.27
N PHE A 313 20.10 -14.04 11.89
CA PHE A 313 20.48 -13.32 13.11
C PHE A 313 21.39 -12.12 12.77
N THR A 314 20.91 -10.91 13.03
CA THR A 314 21.64 -9.66 12.75
C THR A 314 21.99 -8.94 14.06
N ASN A 315 23.04 -8.11 14.05
CA ASN A 315 23.36 -7.22 15.17
C ASN A 315 23.11 -5.78 14.71
N ASN A 316 22.23 -5.06 15.41
CA ASN A 316 22.02 -3.63 15.22
C ASN A 316 22.52 -2.91 16.49
N LEU A 317 23.83 -2.64 16.49
CA LEU A 317 24.52 -2.03 17.61
C LEU A 317 24.62 -0.52 17.38
N PRO A 318 24.17 0.32 18.33
CA PRO A 318 24.43 1.75 18.26
C PRO A 318 25.94 2.03 18.43
N GLU A 319 26.48 3.01 17.71
CA GLU A 319 27.90 3.42 17.85
C GLU A 319 28.19 4.01 19.23
N GLU A 320 27.31 4.89 19.73
CA GLU A 320 27.41 5.53 21.04
C GLU A 320 26.16 5.24 21.90
N PRO A 321 26.00 4.02 22.46
CA PRO A 321 24.80 3.62 23.21
C PRO A 321 24.51 4.52 24.42
N GLU A 322 25.55 4.96 25.12
CA GLU A 322 25.41 5.79 26.33
C GLU A 322 24.88 7.19 26.03
N LYS A 323 25.22 7.74 24.86
CA LYS A 323 24.76 9.05 24.42
C LYS A 323 23.39 8.99 23.77
N ASN A 324 23.13 7.95 22.97
CA ASN A 324 21.85 7.76 22.28
C ASN A 324 20.74 7.30 23.24
N TYR A 325 21.11 6.56 24.28
CA TYR A 325 20.19 6.03 25.29
C TYR A 325 20.76 6.30 26.70
N PRO A 326 20.75 7.57 27.15
CA PRO A 326 21.30 7.93 28.45
C PRO A 326 20.48 7.30 29.58
N ILE A 327 21.16 6.87 30.64
CA ILE A 327 20.52 6.27 31.82
C ILE A 327 19.64 7.31 32.52
N ILE A 328 20.15 8.53 32.63
CA ILE A 328 19.43 9.68 33.18
C ILE A 328 18.85 10.45 31.98
N PRO A 329 17.51 10.42 31.78
CA PRO A 329 16.88 11.13 30.68
C PRO A 329 17.00 12.65 30.89
N LYS A 330 16.94 13.40 29.79
CA LYS A 330 16.95 14.86 29.86
C LYS A 330 15.64 15.34 30.49
N LYS A 331 15.69 16.51 31.11
CA LYS A 331 14.48 17.23 31.52
C LYS A 331 14.04 18.12 30.37
N ILE A 332 12.74 18.14 30.11
CA ILE A 332 12.08 19.01 29.14
C ILE A 332 11.05 19.86 29.87
N ASN A 333 10.85 21.08 29.41
CA ASN A 333 9.77 21.93 29.92
C ASN A 333 8.48 21.58 29.17
N VAL A 334 7.47 21.13 29.89
CA VAL A 334 6.13 20.83 29.36
C VAL A 334 5.14 21.65 30.16
N LEU A 335 4.43 22.57 29.50
CA LEU A 335 3.43 23.45 30.14
C LEU A 335 3.98 24.30 31.30
N GLY A 336 5.26 24.68 31.26
CA GLY A 336 5.90 25.47 32.31
C GLY A 336 6.54 24.63 33.42
N GLU A 337 6.29 23.31 33.45
CA GLU A 337 6.86 22.38 34.43
C GLU A 337 8.04 21.60 33.85
N GLU A 338 9.08 21.38 34.65
CA GLU A 338 10.18 20.48 34.27
C GLU A 338 9.78 19.02 34.45
N VAL A 339 9.61 18.30 33.34
CA VAL A 339 9.30 16.86 33.32
C VAL A 339 10.50 16.09 32.76
N LYS A 340 10.79 14.91 33.34
CA LYS A 340 11.82 14.01 32.83
C LYS A 340 11.32 13.29 31.58
N GLU A 341 12.13 13.20 30.53
CA GLU A 341 11.80 12.37 29.36
C GLU A 341 11.69 10.88 29.74
N PRO A 342 10.89 10.09 29.00
CA PRO A 342 10.87 8.65 29.15
C PRO A 342 12.24 8.02 28.89
N ARG A 343 12.63 7.01 29.69
CA ARG A 343 13.86 6.25 29.47
C ARG A 343 13.73 5.36 28.23
N TYR A 344 14.58 5.56 27.23
CA TYR A 344 14.66 4.69 26.06
C TYR A 344 15.63 3.54 26.29
N ARG A 345 15.18 2.31 26.02
CA ARG A 345 15.97 1.06 26.15
C ARG A 345 16.70 0.92 27.50
N PRO A 346 15.99 1.04 28.63
CA PRO A 346 16.61 0.87 29.94
C PRO A 346 17.24 -0.52 30.08
N ILE A 347 18.37 -0.57 30.79
CA ILE A 347 19.03 -1.81 31.16
C ILE A 347 18.32 -2.33 32.40
N ALA A 348 17.76 -3.52 32.32
CA ALA A 348 17.00 -4.16 33.40
C ALA A 348 17.07 -5.68 33.25
N ASP A 349 16.90 -6.39 34.35
CA ASP A 349 16.73 -7.84 34.34
C ASP A 349 15.23 -8.13 34.45
N VAL A 350 14.62 -8.61 33.36
CA VAL A 350 13.18 -8.85 33.29
C VAL A 350 12.90 -10.34 33.37
N LYS A 351 11.98 -10.74 34.24
CA LYS A 351 11.64 -12.13 34.50
C LYS A 351 10.38 -12.52 33.74
N PHE A 352 10.35 -13.74 33.20
CA PHE A 352 9.18 -14.28 32.52
C PHE A 352 7.99 -14.34 33.48
N GLN A 353 6.85 -13.80 33.05
CA GLN A 353 5.62 -13.73 33.86
C GLN A 353 4.56 -14.69 33.32
N TYR A 354 4.17 -14.55 32.05
CA TYR A 354 3.13 -15.39 31.49
C TYR A 354 3.26 -15.48 29.97
N ALA A 355 2.57 -16.46 29.39
CA ALA A 355 2.46 -16.60 27.95
C ALA A 355 1.00 -16.68 27.53
N THR A 356 0.68 -16.08 26.39
CA THR A 356 -0.65 -16.08 25.79
C THR A 356 -0.58 -16.40 24.30
N ILE A 357 -1.70 -16.82 23.74
CA ILE A 357 -1.88 -16.97 22.30
C ILE A 357 -3.11 -16.19 21.85
N PHE A 358 -2.93 -15.48 20.74
CA PHE A 358 -3.98 -14.79 20.01
C PHE A 358 -4.31 -15.58 18.74
N LEU A 359 -5.60 -15.91 18.59
CA LEU A 359 -6.16 -16.55 17.40
C LEU A 359 -7.07 -15.52 16.71
N GLN A 360 -6.99 -15.39 15.39
CA GLN A 360 -7.64 -14.30 14.65
C GLN A 360 -9.18 -14.37 14.69
N ASN A 361 -9.73 -15.58 14.67
CA ASN A 361 -11.16 -15.87 14.63
C ASN A 361 -11.70 -16.29 16.00
N TRP A 362 -10.89 -16.16 17.06
CA TRP A 362 -11.31 -16.40 18.43
C TRP A 362 -11.27 -15.08 19.22
N PRO A 363 -12.38 -14.67 19.87
CA PRO A 363 -12.48 -13.33 20.44
C PRO A 363 -11.63 -13.12 21.70
N GLN A 364 -11.30 -14.19 22.42
CA GLN A 364 -10.59 -14.10 23.70
C GLN A 364 -9.10 -14.46 23.55
N ILE A 365 -8.22 -13.78 24.27
CA ILE A 365 -6.83 -14.21 24.37
C ILE A 365 -6.79 -15.46 25.26
N ILE A 366 -6.09 -16.50 24.80
CA ILE A 366 -5.96 -17.75 25.57
C ILE A 366 -4.62 -17.69 26.32
N THR A 367 -4.67 -17.82 27.64
CA THR A 367 -3.46 -17.95 28.45
C THR A 367 -2.89 -19.35 28.26
N LEU A 368 -1.59 -19.46 27.98
CA LEU A 368 -0.89 -20.74 27.88
C LEU A 368 -0.23 -21.09 29.22
N VAL A 369 0.47 -20.13 29.81
CA VAL A 369 1.19 -20.26 31.09
C VAL A 369 0.87 -19.04 31.94
N SER A 370 0.45 -19.25 33.19
CA SER A 370 0.17 -18.16 34.15
C SER A 370 1.42 -17.62 34.85
N ASP A 371 1.24 -16.53 35.60
CA ASP A 371 2.20 -15.93 36.54
C ASP A 371 2.57 -16.83 37.73
N LYS A 372 1.86 -17.94 37.92
CA LYS A 372 2.22 -19.00 38.88
C LYS A 372 2.89 -20.19 38.18
N GLY A 373 3.05 -20.12 36.86
CA GLY A 373 3.56 -21.20 36.03
C GLY A 373 2.58 -22.33 35.78
N GLU A 374 1.30 -22.12 36.03
CA GLU A 374 0.28 -23.12 35.74
C GLU A 374 0.02 -23.18 34.24
N ILE A 375 -0.19 -24.38 33.70
CA ILE A 375 -0.55 -24.58 32.30
C ILE A 375 -2.06 -24.39 32.21
N LEU A 376 -2.51 -23.31 31.57
CA LEU A 376 -3.93 -22.91 31.50
C LEU A 376 -4.50 -22.80 30.08
N PRO A 377 -4.22 -23.72 29.14
CA PRO A 377 -4.75 -23.66 27.78
C PRO A 377 -6.27 -23.87 27.72
N ASN A 378 -6.87 -24.26 28.85
CA ASN A 378 -8.31 -24.33 29.01
C ASN A 378 -8.86 -22.92 29.18
N LEU A 379 -9.90 -22.60 28.41
CA LEU A 379 -10.68 -21.38 28.54
C LEU A 379 -11.20 -21.30 29.99
N VAL A 380 -10.47 -20.60 30.86
CA VAL A 380 -11.04 -20.17 32.13
C VAL A 380 -12.07 -19.13 31.73
N ASN A 381 -13.35 -19.50 31.75
CA ASN A 381 -14.44 -18.55 31.63
C ASN A 381 -14.16 -17.42 32.62
N SER A 382 -13.82 -16.25 32.11
CA SER A 382 -13.54 -15.04 32.89
C SER A 382 -14.76 -14.56 33.69
N GLN A 383 -15.89 -15.28 33.64
CA GLN A 383 -17.04 -15.11 34.53
C GLN A 383 -16.85 -15.72 35.93
N LYS A 384 -15.90 -16.63 36.16
CA LYS A 384 -15.68 -17.21 37.51
C LYS A 384 -14.77 -16.39 38.43
N LEU A 385 -13.95 -15.50 37.91
CA LEU A 385 -13.11 -14.60 38.73
C LEU A 385 -13.86 -13.39 39.29
N ALA A 386 -15.09 -13.14 38.84
CA ALA A 386 -15.95 -12.07 39.35
C ALA A 386 -16.96 -12.55 40.41
N GLN A 387 -16.98 -13.83 40.76
CA GLN A 387 -17.91 -14.41 41.74
C GLN A 387 -17.23 -15.00 42.99
N GLU A 388 -15.90 -14.97 43.06
CA GLU A 388 -15.12 -15.42 44.23
C GLU A 388 -14.11 -14.35 44.69
N GLY A 389 -14.46 -13.07 44.53
CA GLY A 389 -13.69 -11.93 45.03
C GLY A 389 -14.51 -11.09 45.99
#